data_AF-A0A1M7YZR7-F1
#
_entry.id   AF-A0A1M7YZR7-F1
#
_cell.length_a   1.000
_cell.length_b   1.000
_cell.length_c   1.000
_cell.angle_alpha   90.00
_cell.angle_beta   90.00
_cell.angle_gamma   90.00
#
_symmetry.space_group_name_H-M   'P 1'
#
loop_
_entity.id
_entity.type
_entity.pdbx_description
1 polymer ?
#
loop_
_entity_poly.entity_id
_entity_poly.type
_entity_poly.pdbx_seq_one_letter_code
_entity_poly.pdbx_strand_id
1 'polypeptide(L)'
;MAVLVEAISVVIRCEAIVNKFSGGVKAFMASLPNKTLCSDGEIACINFMTPFDVQKYVEFLMRQNLIYKDDNENLIDIVVVDQRQGMTRDCDWAGFGSMDWNNNPEQPVSVCYFISTKDERLVVPEGWDYDNSLTANHKFIGDDVIPENFTFLRREGHIDVFWDKDTEQEFYIRRV
;
A
#
# COMPACT_ATOMS: atom_id res chain seq x y z
N MET A 1 -13.63 -7.49 2.88
CA MET A 1 -13.07 -7.07 1.59
C MET A 1 -11.65 -6.63 1.87
N ALA A 2 -10.83 -6.51 0.84
CA ALA A 2 -9.49 -5.98 0.96
C ALA A 2 -9.36 -4.74 0.07
N VAL A 3 -8.49 -3.81 0.47
CA VAL A 3 -8.14 -2.62 -0.31
C VAL A 3 -6.78 -2.83 -0.96
N LEU A 4 -6.63 -2.35 -2.19
CA LEU A 4 -5.37 -2.39 -2.92
C LEU A 4 -4.26 -1.65 -2.16
N VAL A 5 -3.08 -2.25 -2.09
CA VAL A 5 -1.84 -1.61 -1.66
C VAL A 5 -0.93 -1.46 -2.87
N GLU A 6 -0.52 -0.22 -3.14
CA GLU A 6 0.31 0.09 -4.31
C GLU A 6 1.34 1.17 -3.93
N ALA A 7 2.61 0.94 -4.29
CA ALA A 7 3.76 1.67 -3.77
C ALA A 7 3.79 1.72 -2.23
N ILE A 8 3.51 2.87 -1.63
CA ILE A 8 3.41 3.03 -0.18
C ILE A 8 2.01 3.56 0.14
N SER A 9 1.27 2.81 0.94
CA SER A 9 -0.12 3.10 1.28
C SER A 9 -0.26 3.52 2.74
N VAL A 10 -1.07 4.53 2.97
CA VAL A 10 -1.57 4.90 4.30
C VAL A 10 -2.96 4.31 4.45
N VAL A 11 -3.11 3.35 5.35
CA VAL A 11 -4.37 2.67 5.67
C VAL A 11 -4.90 3.18 7.00
N ILE A 12 -6.19 3.53 7.02
CA ILE A 12 -6.84 4.22 8.13
C ILE A 12 -8.11 3.46 8.49
N ARG A 13 -8.39 3.30 9.79
CA ARG A 13 -9.69 2.77 10.25
C ARG A 13 -10.81 3.75 9.92
N CYS A 14 -11.83 3.30 9.17
CA CYS A 14 -12.99 4.13 8.83
C CYS A 14 -13.74 4.62 10.07
N GLU A 15 -13.85 3.78 11.10
CA GLU A 15 -14.43 4.15 12.40
C GLU A 15 -13.72 5.37 13.02
N ALA A 16 -12.39 5.45 12.91
CA ALA A 16 -11.63 6.58 13.42
C ALA A 16 -11.90 7.87 12.62
N ILE A 17 -12.07 7.76 11.29
CA ILE A 17 -12.46 8.88 10.44
C ILE A 17 -13.83 9.44 10.86
N VAL A 18 -14.78 8.56 11.13
CA VAL A 18 -16.14 8.95 11.55
C VAL A 18 -16.13 9.62 12.92
N ASN A 19 -15.40 9.05 13.88
CA ASN A 19 -15.51 9.43 15.29
C ASN A 19 -14.52 10.52 15.73
N LYS A 20 -13.37 10.62 15.07
CA LYS A 20 -12.24 11.45 15.55
C LYS A 20 -11.85 12.56 14.57
N PHE A 21 -11.96 12.31 13.26
CA PHE A 21 -11.49 13.26 12.25
C PHE A 21 -12.22 14.60 12.37
N SER A 22 -11.48 15.70 12.45
CA SER A 22 -12.05 17.04 12.57
C SER A 22 -12.92 17.39 11.35
N GLY A 23 -14.21 17.64 11.60
CA GLY A 23 -15.20 17.89 10.53
C GLY A 23 -15.78 16.61 9.89
N GLY A 24 -15.42 15.43 10.41
CA GLY A 24 -15.97 14.13 10.03
C GLY A 24 -15.63 13.71 8.60
N VAL A 25 -16.38 12.70 8.10
CA VAL A 25 -16.14 12.07 6.80
C VAL A 25 -16.11 13.09 5.65
N LYS A 26 -17.00 14.09 5.65
CA LYS A 26 -17.04 15.10 4.58
C LYS A 26 -15.76 15.93 4.52
N ALA A 27 -15.22 16.33 5.67
CA ALA A 27 -13.96 17.06 5.73
C ALA A 27 -12.78 16.17 5.32
N PHE A 28 -12.78 14.90 5.74
CA PHE A 28 -11.79 13.92 5.32
C PHE A 28 -11.75 13.79 3.79
N MET A 29 -12.91 13.54 3.16
CA MET A 29 -13.02 13.41 1.70
C MET A 29 -12.56 14.68 0.96
N ALA A 30 -12.83 15.86 1.52
CA ALA A 30 -12.37 17.13 0.95
C ALA A 30 -10.87 17.38 1.13
N SER A 31 -10.20 16.65 2.03
CA SER A 31 -8.78 16.79 2.36
C SER A 31 -7.88 15.76 1.68
N LEU A 32 -8.44 14.87 0.85
CA LEU A 32 -7.66 13.83 0.18
C LEU A 32 -6.52 14.44 -0.65
N PRO A 33 -5.28 13.94 -0.51
CA PRO A 33 -4.12 14.53 -1.14
C PRO A 33 -4.04 14.22 -2.64
N ASN A 34 -4.77 13.20 -3.09
CA ASN A 34 -4.80 12.71 -4.46
C ASN A 34 -6.11 11.92 -4.70
N LYS A 35 -6.25 11.31 -5.88
CA LYS A 35 -7.44 10.54 -6.28
C LYS A 35 -7.28 9.03 -6.12
N THR A 36 -6.42 8.56 -5.23
CA THR A 36 -6.16 7.12 -5.07
C THR A 36 -6.95 6.49 -3.92
N LEU A 37 -7.91 7.20 -3.34
CA LEU A 37 -8.69 6.65 -2.24
C LEU A 37 -9.45 5.41 -2.70
N CYS A 38 -9.31 4.32 -1.94
CA CYS A 38 -10.22 3.20 -1.98
C CYS A 38 -10.60 2.79 -0.56
N SER A 39 -11.81 2.26 -0.36
CA SER A 39 -12.30 1.86 0.96
C SER A 39 -13.32 0.75 0.83
N ASP A 40 -13.31 -0.16 1.80
CA ASP A 40 -14.30 -1.22 1.94
C ASP A 40 -15.34 -0.98 3.04
N GLY A 41 -15.31 0.20 3.68
CA GLY A 41 -16.16 0.56 4.81
C GLY A 41 -15.53 0.27 6.18
N GLU A 42 -14.58 -0.65 6.29
CA GLU A 42 -13.83 -0.92 7.53
C GLU A 42 -12.52 -0.12 7.55
N ILE A 43 -11.82 -0.09 6.42
CA ILE A 43 -10.57 0.62 6.22
C ILE A 43 -10.62 1.49 4.96
N ALA A 44 -9.84 2.58 4.99
CA ALA A 44 -9.60 3.48 3.88
C ALA A 44 -8.12 3.46 3.53
N CYS A 45 -7.77 3.38 2.25
CA CYS A 45 -6.40 3.31 1.76
C CYS A 45 -6.12 4.42 0.75
N ILE A 46 -4.97 5.08 0.92
CA ILE A 46 -4.47 6.13 0.04
C ILE A 46 -3.02 5.81 -0.30
N ASN A 47 -2.67 5.87 -1.59
CA ASN A 47 -1.39 5.45 -2.14
C ASN A 47 -0.50 6.67 -2.40
N PHE A 48 0.81 6.47 -2.21
CA PHE A 48 1.84 7.47 -2.35
C PHE A 48 3.08 6.87 -3.01
N MET A 49 3.77 7.68 -3.82
CA MET A 49 5.01 7.28 -4.47
C MET A 49 6.24 7.41 -3.58
N THR A 50 6.17 8.24 -2.52
CA THR A 50 7.35 8.57 -1.72
C THR A 50 7.08 8.47 -0.21
N PRO A 51 8.06 8.00 0.59
CA PRO A 51 7.95 8.02 2.05
C PRO A 51 7.77 9.42 2.64
N PHE A 52 8.27 10.45 1.94
CA PHE A 52 8.16 11.84 2.39
C PHE A 52 6.72 12.34 2.36
N ASP A 53 5.98 12.00 1.29
CA ASP A 53 4.56 12.38 1.19
C ASP A 53 3.70 11.58 2.19
N VAL A 54 4.04 10.31 2.42
CA VAL A 54 3.43 9.49 3.46
C VAL A 54 3.60 10.13 4.82
N GLN A 55 4.83 10.52 5.19
CA GLN A 55 5.11 11.17 6.47
C GLN A 55 4.27 12.44 6.63
N LYS A 56 4.26 13.33 5.62
CA LYS A 56 3.45 14.56 5.65
C LYS A 56 1.97 14.27 5.84
N TYR A 57 1.45 13.25 5.16
CA TYR A 57 0.04 12.90 5.26
C TYR A 57 -0.30 12.31 6.63
N VAL A 58 0.53 11.43 7.20
CA VAL A 58 0.35 10.92 8.56
C VAL A 58 0.38 12.06 9.58
N GLU A 59 1.33 12.99 9.48
CA GLU A 59 1.39 14.19 10.34
C GLU A 59 0.15 15.10 10.18
N PHE A 60 -0.43 15.16 8.98
CA PHE A 60 -1.68 15.86 8.75
C PHE A 60 -2.85 15.15 9.44
N LEU A 61 -3.00 13.83 9.26
CA LEU A 61 -4.04 13.03 9.90
C LEU A 61 -3.99 13.14 11.43
N MET A 62 -2.78 13.16 12.00
CA MET A 62 -2.58 13.37 13.44
C MET A 62 -3.07 14.74 13.91
N ARG A 63 -2.82 15.80 13.11
CA ARG A 63 -3.38 17.13 13.37
C ARG A 63 -4.90 17.19 13.23
N GLN A 64 -5.52 16.19 12.59
CA GLN A 64 -6.97 16.03 12.50
C GLN A 64 -7.54 15.08 13.57
N ASN A 65 -6.79 14.81 14.64
CA ASN A 65 -7.11 13.94 15.79
C ASN A 65 -7.06 12.42 15.54
N LEU A 66 -6.51 11.95 14.41
CA LEU A 66 -6.23 10.53 14.27
C LEU A 66 -4.96 10.16 15.03
N ILE A 67 -4.90 8.94 15.56
CA ILE A 67 -3.75 8.48 16.34
C ILE A 67 -2.97 7.48 15.50
N TYR A 68 -1.70 7.78 15.22
CA TYR A 68 -0.84 6.82 14.55
C TYR A 68 -0.48 5.66 15.48
N LYS A 69 0.12 5.96 16.62
CA LYS A 69 0.54 4.99 17.63
C LYS A 69 0.31 5.49 19.06
N ASP A 70 0.12 4.57 19.99
CA ASP A 70 0.08 4.85 21.43
C ASP A 70 1.50 4.92 22.06
N ASP A 71 1.54 5.14 23.37
CA ASP A 71 2.79 5.21 24.16
C ASP A 71 3.57 3.88 24.17
N ASN A 72 2.92 2.76 23.83
CA ASN A 72 3.54 1.44 23.73
C ASN A 72 3.92 1.09 22.28
N GLU A 73 3.87 2.06 21.36
CA GLU A 73 4.15 1.89 19.93
C GLU A 73 3.14 1.00 19.18
N ASN A 74 1.96 0.71 19.76
CA ASN A 74 0.90 -0.03 19.07
C ASN A 74 0.19 0.88 18.07
N LEU A 75 -0.08 0.37 16.87
CA LEU A 75 -0.80 1.13 15.83
C LEU A 75 -2.29 1.24 16.15
N ILE A 76 -2.82 2.47 16.16
CA ILE A 76 -4.19 2.74 16.67
C ILE A 76 -5.19 2.95 15.54
N ASP A 77 -5.05 4.06 14.79
CA ASP A 77 -5.98 4.42 13.72
C ASP A 77 -5.35 4.30 12.32
N ILE A 78 -4.02 4.26 12.23
CA ILE A 78 -3.25 4.36 10.99
C ILE A 78 -2.19 3.27 10.94
N VAL A 79 -2.03 2.62 9.78
CA VAL A 79 -0.86 1.78 9.45
C VAL A 79 -0.30 2.20 8.10
N VAL A 80 1.03 2.24 7.99
CA VAL A 80 1.73 2.44 6.72
C VAL A 80 2.12 1.08 6.17
N VAL A 81 1.75 0.82 4.92
CA VAL A 81 1.97 -0.45 4.24
C VAL A 81 2.80 -0.20 2.98
N ASP A 82 3.92 -0.89 2.86
CA ASP A 82 4.71 -0.93 1.63
C ASP A 82 4.24 -2.12 0.80
N GLN A 83 4.02 -1.93 -0.49
CA GLN A 83 3.53 -2.96 -1.40
C GLN A 83 4.41 -4.22 -1.41
N ARG A 84 5.73 -4.07 -1.17
CA ARG A 84 6.72 -5.15 -1.23
C ARG A 84 7.06 -5.70 0.15
N GLN A 85 7.17 -4.83 1.14
CA GLN A 85 7.62 -5.20 2.50
C GLN A 85 6.45 -5.50 3.44
N GLY A 86 5.21 -5.17 3.05
CA GLY A 86 4.03 -5.28 3.88
C GLY A 86 3.94 -4.15 4.91
N MET A 87 3.31 -4.43 6.05
CA MET A 87 3.10 -3.41 7.07
C MET A 87 4.43 -3.02 7.71
N THR A 88 4.63 -1.72 7.91
CA THR A 88 5.85 -1.17 8.52
C THR A 88 6.01 -1.54 10.00
N ARG A 89 4.92 -1.97 10.65
CA ARG A 89 4.84 -2.48 12.03
C ARG A 89 3.70 -3.46 12.16
N ASP A 90 3.76 -4.27 13.21
CA ASP A 90 2.66 -5.15 13.60
C ASP A 90 1.40 -4.34 13.92
N CYS A 91 0.25 -4.87 13.51
CA CYS A 91 -1.04 -4.23 13.64
C CYS A 91 -2.10 -5.25 14.04
N ASP A 92 -2.80 -4.99 15.15
CA ASP A 92 -3.81 -5.93 15.67
C ASP A 92 -5.13 -5.90 14.89
N TRP A 93 -5.34 -4.88 14.07
CA TRP A 93 -6.59 -4.68 13.34
C TRP A 93 -6.45 -4.80 11.81
N ALA A 94 -5.24 -4.66 11.27
CA ALA A 94 -4.96 -4.79 9.84
C ALA A 94 -4.12 -6.03 9.53
N GLY A 95 -4.46 -6.70 8.44
CA GLY A 95 -3.66 -7.73 7.79
C GLY A 95 -3.13 -7.26 6.44
N PHE A 96 -2.09 -7.92 5.97
CA PHE A 96 -1.49 -7.73 4.65
C PHE A 96 -1.39 -9.07 3.93
N GLY A 97 -1.62 -9.08 2.63
CA GLY A 97 -1.57 -10.29 1.82
C GLY A 97 -1.58 -10.00 0.32
N SER A 98 -1.93 -11.03 -0.45
CA SER A 98 -2.04 -10.95 -1.91
C SER A 98 -3.39 -11.52 -2.36
N MET A 99 -3.92 -11.00 -3.47
CA MET A 99 -5.10 -11.51 -4.16
C MET A 99 -4.86 -11.55 -5.66
N ASP A 100 -5.50 -12.49 -6.36
CA ASP A 100 -5.40 -12.59 -7.81
C ASP A 100 -6.31 -11.56 -8.49
N TRP A 101 -5.75 -10.67 -9.30
CA TRP A 101 -6.53 -9.75 -10.10
C TRP A 101 -7.36 -10.53 -11.14
N ASN A 102 -8.68 -10.31 -11.15
CA ASN A 102 -9.61 -11.02 -12.02
C ASN A 102 -9.50 -12.57 -11.97
N ASN A 103 -9.13 -13.14 -10.82
CA ASN A 103 -8.86 -14.57 -10.64
C ASN A 103 -7.75 -15.10 -11.58
N ASN A 104 -6.79 -14.25 -11.94
CA ASN A 104 -5.59 -14.65 -12.67
C ASN A 104 -4.40 -14.77 -11.69
N PRO A 105 -3.93 -16.00 -11.40
CA PRO A 105 -2.78 -16.22 -10.50
C PRO A 105 -1.47 -15.61 -10.99
N GLU A 106 -1.36 -15.28 -12.28
CA GLU A 106 -0.20 -14.59 -12.85
C GLU A 106 -0.26 -13.07 -12.62
N GLN A 107 -1.35 -12.57 -12.05
CA GLN A 107 -1.57 -11.15 -11.78
C GLN A 107 -1.88 -10.89 -10.30
N PRO A 108 -0.98 -11.28 -9.37
CA PRO A 108 -1.18 -11.01 -7.95
C PRO A 108 -1.12 -9.49 -7.69
N VAL A 109 -1.99 -9.02 -6.80
CA VAL A 109 -1.96 -7.65 -6.26
C VAL A 109 -1.80 -7.70 -4.74
N SER A 110 -0.98 -6.80 -4.21
CA SER A 110 -0.83 -6.63 -2.76
C SER A 110 -2.07 -5.96 -2.18
N VAL A 111 -2.53 -6.44 -1.03
CA VAL A 111 -3.75 -5.95 -0.39
C VAL A 111 -3.58 -5.77 1.11
N CYS A 112 -4.37 -4.86 1.67
CA CYS A 112 -4.58 -4.72 3.11
C CYS A 112 -6.04 -4.99 3.43
N TYR A 113 -6.33 -5.58 4.59
CA TYR A 113 -7.69 -5.91 5.00
C TYR A 113 -7.84 -5.81 6.51
N PHE A 114 -9.07 -5.59 6.95
CA PHE A 114 -9.38 -5.67 8.38
C PHE A 114 -9.40 -7.13 8.84
N ILE A 115 -8.70 -7.49 9.93
CA ILE A 115 -8.44 -8.90 10.30
C ILE A 115 -9.70 -9.75 10.49
N SER A 116 -10.81 -9.14 10.96
CA SER A 116 -12.07 -9.87 11.17
C SER A 116 -12.92 -10.01 9.90
N THR A 117 -12.47 -9.49 8.76
CA THR A 117 -13.22 -9.58 7.51
C THR A 117 -13.28 -11.02 6.99
N LYS A 118 -14.43 -11.39 6.40
CA LYS A 118 -14.65 -12.70 5.77
C LYS A 118 -14.92 -12.60 4.27
N ASP A 119 -14.79 -11.40 3.73
CA ASP A 119 -15.19 -11.09 2.38
C ASP A 119 -13.92 -10.93 1.52
N GLU A 120 -13.82 -11.82 0.54
CA GLU A 120 -12.67 -12.00 -0.36
C GLU A 120 -12.76 -11.10 -1.60
N ARG A 121 -13.59 -10.05 -1.60
CA ARG A 121 -13.61 -9.07 -2.68
C ARG A 121 -12.53 -8.02 -2.50
N LEU A 122 -11.94 -7.60 -3.63
CA LEU A 122 -10.97 -6.53 -3.72
C LEU A 122 -11.64 -5.20 -4.05
N VAL A 123 -11.17 -4.12 -3.43
CA VAL A 123 -11.52 -2.73 -3.73
C VAL A 123 -10.27 -2.01 -4.24
N VAL A 124 -10.39 -1.42 -5.43
CA VAL A 124 -9.33 -0.62 -6.06
C VAL A 124 -9.75 0.85 -6.18
N PRO A 125 -8.82 1.80 -6.35
CA PRO A 125 -9.16 3.19 -6.61
C PRO A 125 -10.01 3.35 -7.88
N GLU A 126 -10.83 4.39 -7.92
CA GLU A 126 -11.64 4.69 -9.11
C GLU A 126 -10.74 4.93 -10.33
N GLY A 127 -11.01 4.20 -11.41
CA GLY A 127 -10.24 4.29 -12.66
C GLY A 127 -8.90 3.58 -12.63
N TRP A 128 -8.57 2.83 -11.59
CA TRP A 128 -7.39 1.97 -11.56
C TRP A 128 -7.53 0.81 -12.55
N ASP A 129 -6.46 0.51 -13.28
CA ASP A 129 -6.35 -0.62 -14.19
C ASP A 129 -5.02 -1.36 -13.98
N TYR A 130 -5.05 -2.68 -14.12
CA TYR A 130 -3.89 -3.51 -13.83
C TYR A 130 -2.75 -3.25 -14.82
N ASP A 131 -3.01 -3.16 -16.12
CA ASP A 131 -1.97 -3.12 -17.15
C ASP A 131 -1.10 -1.86 -17.06
N ASN A 132 -1.66 -0.74 -16.60
CA ASN A 132 -0.92 0.50 -16.36
C ASN A 132 -0.48 0.68 -14.89
N SER A 133 -0.78 -0.29 -14.01
CA SER A 133 -0.47 -0.21 -12.58
C SER A 133 1.02 -0.34 -12.28
N LEU A 134 1.45 0.09 -11.09
CA LEU A 134 2.79 -0.21 -10.61
C LEU A 134 2.96 -1.72 -10.38
N THR A 135 1.89 -2.42 -10.02
CA THR A 135 1.92 -3.88 -9.85
C THR A 135 2.35 -4.60 -11.13
N ALA A 136 1.80 -4.23 -12.28
CA ALA A 136 2.15 -4.82 -13.57
C ALA A 136 3.52 -4.35 -14.08
N ASN A 137 3.83 -3.06 -13.90
CA ASN A 137 5.05 -2.45 -14.43
C ASN A 137 6.29 -2.67 -13.56
N HIS A 138 6.13 -3.03 -12.29
CA HIS A 138 7.22 -3.41 -11.37
C HIS A 138 7.06 -4.87 -10.96
N LYS A 139 6.98 -5.76 -11.97
CA LYS A 139 6.77 -7.22 -11.82
C LYS A 139 7.28 -7.74 -10.49
N PHE A 140 6.34 -8.12 -9.63
CA PHE A 140 6.61 -8.86 -8.41
C PHE A 140 7.33 -10.17 -8.78
N ILE A 141 8.59 -10.28 -8.38
CA ILE A 141 9.34 -11.53 -8.44
C ILE A 141 9.48 -12.01 -7.00
N GLY A 142 8.66 -13.00 -6.63
CA GLY A 142 8.89 -13.77 -5.40
C GLY A 142 10.29 -14.38 -5.45
N ASP A 143 10.94 -14.47 -4.29
CA ASP A 143 12.39 -14.44 -4.06
C ASP A 143 13.35 -15.35 -4.89
N ASP A 144 12.92 -16.19 -5.83
CA ASP A 144 13.80 -17.27 -6.32
C ASP A 144 14.14 -17.32 -7.81
N VAL A 145 13.70 -16.40 -8.68
CA VAL A 145 14.16 -16.40 -10.09
C VAL A 145 14.35 -14.99 -10.64
N ILE A 146 15.61 -14.55 -10.78
CA ILE A 146 15.94 -13.40 -11.62
C ILE A 146 15.73 -13.82 -13.08
N PRO A 147 14.84 -13.18 -13.85
CA PRO A 147 14.59 -13.56 -15.23
C PRO A 147 15.81 -13.30 -16.11
N GLU A 148 16.04 -14.12 -17.14
CA GLU A 148 17.25 -14.06 -17.98
C GLU A 148 17.41 -12.73 -18.76
N ASN A 149 16.33 -11.97 -18.94
CA ASN A 149 16.34 -10.64 -19.59
C ASN A 149 16.90 -9.52 -18.70
N PHE A 150 17.23 -9.80 -17.44
CA PHE A 150 17.75 -8.81 -16.51
C PHE A 150 19.28 -8.84 -16.50
N THR A 151 19.89 -7.67 -16.68
CA THR A 151 21.35 -7.51 -16.59
C THR A 151 21.69 -6.77 -15.31
N PHE A 152 22.41 -7.40 -14.39
CA PHE A 152 22.85 -6.71 -13.17
C PHE A 152 23.69 -5.47 -13.51
N LEU A 153 23.31 -4.32 -12.98
CA LEU A 153 24.01 -3.05 -13.16
C LEU A 153 24.90 -2.73 -11.97
N ARG A 154 24.32 -2.67 -10.76
CA ARG A 154 25.00 -2.20 -9.55
C ARG A 154 24.30 -2.64 -8.27
N ARG A 155 24.98 -2.51 -7.14
CA ARG A 155 24.43 -2.67 -5.80
C ARG A 155 24.51 -1.36 -5.02
N GLU A 156 23.39 -0.96 -4.44
CA GLU A 156 23.23 0.22 -3.59
C GLU A 156 22.78 -0.23 -2.19
N GLY A 157 23.74 -0.51 -1.31
CA GLY A 157 23.47 -1.05 0.03
C GLY A 157 22.78 -2.42 -0.04
N HIS A 158 21.53 -2.48 0.39
CA HIS A 158 20.69 -3.69 0.35
C HIS A 158 19.86 -3.82 -0.94
N ILE A 159 20.15 -3.03 -1.98
CA ILE A 159 19.41 -3.02 -3.24
C ILE A 159 20.33 -3.44 -4.39
N ASP A 160 19.95 -4.47 -5.13
CA ASP A 160 20.51 -4.81 -6.43
C ASP A 160 19.71 -4.09 -7.53
N VAL A 161 20.41 -3.40 -8.42
CA VAL A 161 19.83 -2.73 -9.59
C VAL A 161 20.15 -3.54 -10.83
N PHE A 162 19.13 -3.81 -11.64
CA PHE A 162 19.21 -4.54 -12.90
C PHE A 162 18.70 -3.65 -14.04
N TRP A 163 19.17 -3.90 -15.25
CA TRP A 163 18.60 -3.39 -16.48
C TRP A 163 17.67 -4.45 -17.06
N ASP A 164 16.39 -4.12 -17.18
CA ASP A 164 15.44 -4.97 -17.88
C ASP A 164 15.48 -4.64 -19.38
N LYS A 165 15.87 -5.62 -20.19
CA LYS A 165 15.96 -5.47 -21.64
C LYS A 165 14.61 -5.40 -22.34
N ASP A 166 13.53 -5.87 -21.70
CA ASP A 166 12.20 -5.87 -22.30
C ASP A 166 11.53 -4.49 -22.16
N THR A 167 11.76 -3.82 -21.02
CA THR A 167 11.16 -2.52 -20.70
C THR A 167 12.11 -1.35 -20.91
N GLU A 168 13.41 -1.62 -21.14
CA GLU A 168 14.48 -0.61 -21.26
C GLU A 168 14.56 0.33 -20.03
N GLN A 169 14.38 -0.22 -18.83
CA GLN A 169 14.38 0.52 -17.57
C GLN A 169 15.23 -0.15 -16.48
N GLU A 170 15.58 0.63 -15.45
CA GLU A 170 16.21 0.10 -14.24
C GLU A 170 15.17 -0.57 -13.33
N PHE A 171 15.50 -1.78 -12.87
CA PHE A 171 14.69 -2.58 -11.96
C PHE A 171 15.44 -2.84 -10.65
N TYR A 172 14.75 -2.74 -9.52
CA TYR A 172 15.39 -2.70 -8.20
C TYR A 172 14.92 -3.88 -7.32
N ILE A 173 15.84 -4.76 -6.94
CA ILE A 173 15.62 -5.91 -6.05
C ILE A 173 16.26 -5.62 -4.70
N ARG A 174 15.47 -5.62 -3.61
CA ARG A 174 16.01 -5.51 -2.26
C ARG A 174 16.41 -6.91 -1.77
N ARG A 175 17.62 -7.06 -1.24
CA ARG A 175 18.12 -8.30 -0.63
C ARG A 175 17.92 -8.23 0.89
N VAL A 176 17.41 -9.31 1.48
CA VAL A 176 17.28 -9.51 2.94
C VAL A 176 18.64 -9.89 3.53
#